data_AF-A0A7Y0XBV7-F1
#
_entry.id   AF-A0A7Y0XBV7-F1
#
_cell.length_a   1.000
_cell.length_b   1.000
_cell.length_c   1.000
_cell.angle_alpha   90.00
_cell.angle_beta   90.00
_cell.angle_gamma   90.00
#
_symmetry.space_group_name_H-M   'P 1'
#
loop_
_entity.id
_entity.type
_entity.pdbx_description
1 polymer ?
#
loop_
_entity_poly.entity_id
_entity_poly.type
_entity_poly.pdbx_seq_one_letter_code
_entity_poly.pdbx_strand_id
1 'polypeptide(L)'
;MKIKLLTASVAAVLLAGCGSDSDPVVKTYSVQAYDPAVIGMKVQAVCGGETYDAIENTTNYEGMVGEARFENINVVNAPGDCAFVLTHTDESKDASNGKSITSDYKIPRGLAQADSLVTGSPFTTLVSNSLKEGEIYSSDIAEKVFENLGIDINASGKTVDEILRDTESVVEGLQGEGGNSALATKLVATANVVSDIIKANPTAAPEAVAVAAKSITEEVIAKNPHYPKAGADSEDVIYVEISAEDTKNVVDQVEKDIVAGKPVDEIKPTVPTIPDAKPGKPVKPDPLPGGGTGATGGN
;
A
#
# COMPACT_ATOMS: atom_id res chain seq x y z
N MET A 1 -18.82 33.49 50.66
CA MET A 1 -17.40 33.16 50.91
C MET A 1 -17.22 31.65 50.80
N LYS A 2 -16.41 31.22 49.83
CA LYS A 2 -15.49 30.07 49.85
C LYS A 2 -16.07 28.64 49.89
N ILE A 3 -16.13 28.07 48.68
CA ILE A 3 -15.88 26.67 48.30
C ILE A 3 -14.63 26.12 49.01
N LYS A 4 -14.75 25.02 49.76
CA LYS A 4 -13.79 23.90 50.04
C LYS A 4 -14.66 22.81 50.73
N LEU A 5 -14.69 21.52 50.45
CA LEU A 5 -13.68 20.51 50.13
C LEU A 5 -14.48 19.32 49.57
N LEU A 6 -14.21 18.87 48.35
CA LEU A 6 -14.58 17.53 47.86
C LEU A 6 -13.29 16.94 47.30
N THR A 7 -12.60 16.17 48.13
CA THR A 7 -11.37 15.48 47.75
C THR A 7 -11.35 14.15 48.51
N ALA A 8 -10.98 13.09 47.80
CA ALA A 8 -10.76 11.72 48.27
C ALA A 8 -12.00 10.84 48.47
N SER A 9 -12.54 10.28 47.37
CA SER A 9 -13.30 9.01 47.38
C SER A 9 -13.27 8.31 46.01
N VAL A 10 -12.10 8.25 45.34
CA VAL A 10 -11.88 7.35 44.18
C VAL A 10 -10.48 6.75 44.29
N ALA A 11 -10.30 5.85 45.24
CA ALA A 11 -9.11 5.00 45.34
C ALA A 11 -9.40 3.80 46.25
N ALA A 12 -10.34 2.93 45.87
CA ALA A 12 -10.56 1.66 46.57
C ALA A 12 -11.33 0.58 45.75
N VAL A 13 -11.31 0.63 44.40
CA VAL A 13 -11.89 -0.44 43.56
C VAL A 13 -10.99 -0.75 42.35
N LEU A 14 -9.66 -0.80 42.53
CA LEU A 14 -8.73 -1.25 41.49
C LEU A 14 -7.61 -2.17 42.02
N LEU A 15 -7.79 -2.79 43.19
CA LEU A 15 -6.79 -3.68 43.78
C LEU A 15 -7.46 -4.88 44.46
N ALA A 16 -8.17 -5.69 43.68
CA ALA A 16 -8.48 -7.08 44.02
C ALA A 16 -9.05 -7.81 42.80
N GLY A 17 -8.18 -8.40 41.97
CA GLY A 17 -8.60 -9.32 40.93
C GLY A 17 -7.49 -9.64 39.93
N CYS A 18 -6.85 -10.80 40.13
CA CYS A 18 -5.89 -11.49 39.24
C CYS A 18 -4.55 -10.78 38.97
N GLY A 19 -3.37 -11.30 39.34
CA GLY A 19 -3.06 -12.68 39.66
C GLY A 19 -3.05 -13.56 38.41
N SER A 20 -2.32 -13.17 37.39
CA SER A 20 -1.70 -14.04 36.37
C SER A 20 -0.66 -13.22 35.61
N ASP A 21 0.54 -13.79 35.45
CA ASP A 21 1.55 -13.34 34.50
C ASP A 21 0.93 -13.17 33.12
N SER A 22 0.81 -11.93 32.69
CA SER A 22 0.73 -11.54 31.29
C SER A 22 1.03 -10.06 31.28
N ASP A 23 2.20 -9.69 30.77
CA ASP A 23 2.50 -8.29 30.43
C ASP A 23 1.28 -7.70 29.70
N PRO A 24 0.85 -6.46 30.00
CA PRO A 24 -0.26 -5.86 29.30
C PRO A 24 0.03 -5.89 27.80
N VAL A 25 -0.80 -6.57 27.02
CA VAL A 25 -0.67 -6.60 25.56
C VAL A 25 -0.90 -5.17 25.07
N VAL A 26 0.17 -4.50 24.65
CA VAL A 26 0.08 -3.18 24.04
C VAL A 26 -0.64 -3.36 22.70
N LYS A 27 -1.81 -2.73 22.56
CA LYS A 27 -2.59 -2.81 21.32
C LYS A 27 -1.85 -2.02 20.22
N THR A 28 -1.55 -2.69 19.12
CA THR A 28 -0.89 -2.10 17.96
C THR A 28 -1.81 -2.05 16.75
N TYR A 29 -1.52 -1.15 15.81
CA TYR A 29 -2.18 -1.06 14.50
C TYR A 29 -1.15 -1.23 13.38
N SER A 30 -1.36 -2.18 12.46
CA SER A 30 -0.43 -2.45 11.35
C SER A 30 -0.83 -1.73 10.07
N VAL A 31 0.18 -1.22 9.37
CA VAL A 31 0.07 -0.65 8.02
C VAL A 31 1.05 -1.38 7.11
N GLN A 32 0.57 -1.89 5.98
CA GLN A 32 1.38 -2.56 4.96
C GLN A 32 1.76 -1.57 3.85
N ALA A 33 2.95 -1.72 3.27
CA ALA A 33 3.37 -1.09 2.02
C ALA A 33 3.39 -2.14 0.89
N TYR A 34 2.73 -1.86 -0.23
CA TYR A 34 2.55 -2.83 -1.30
C TYR A 34 2.71 -2.22 -2.71
N ASP A 35 3.76 -2.66 -3.38
CA ASP A 35 4.05 -2.64 -4.81
C ASP A 35 4.94 -3.86 -5.11
N PRO A 36 4.33 -5.07 -5.13
CA PRO A 36 4.53 -6.12 -4.11
C PRO A 36 5.11 -5.70 -2.73
N ALA A 37 5.21 -6.59 -1.74
CA ALA A 37 5.62 -6.20 -0.37
C ALA A 37 6.86 -5.26 -0.36
N VAL A 38 6.69 -4.01 0.09
CA VAL A 38 7.75 -2.98 0.01
C VAL A 38 8.44 -2.81 1.34
N ILE A 39 9.72 -3.16 1.39
CA ILE A 39 10.57 -2.95 2.56
C ILE A 39 11.19 -1.56 2.55
N GLY A 40 11.56 -1.05 3.72
CA GLY A 40 12.40 0.15 3.85
C GLY A 40 11.66 1.49 3.74
N MET A 41 10.33 1.53 3.78
CA MET A 41 9.56 2.79 3.77
C MET A 41 9.32 3.30 5.19
N LYS A 42 9.37 4.62 5.39
CA LYS A 42 8.94 5.27 6.64
C LYS A 42 7.43 5.44 6.63
N VAL A 43 6.76 5.18 7.75
CA VAL A 43 5.30 5.28 7.83
C VAL A 43 4.88 6.30 8.88
N GLN A 44 4.01 7.22 8.48
CA GLN A 44 3.42 8.25 9.34
C GLN A 44 1.90 8.20 9.23
N ALA A 45 1.21 8.46 10.35
CA ALA A 45 -0.23 8.64 10.41
C ALA A 45 -0.56 10.10 10.73
N VAL A 46 -1.53 10.67 10.02
CA VAL A 46 -2.07 12.01 10.25
C VAL A 46 -3.51 11.90 10.70
N CYS A 47 -3.77 12.12 11.99
CA CYS A 47 -5.10 12.04 12.59
C CYS A 47 -5.46 13.37 13.23
N GLY A 48 -6.59 13.98 12.85
CA GLY A 48 -7.02 15.26 13.43
C GLY A 48 -6.05 16.44 13.22
N GLY A 49 -5.15 16.34 12.24
CA GLY A 49 -4.10 17.34 11.97
C GLY A 49 -2.80 17.13 12.75
N GLU A 50 -2.75 16.14 13.66
CA GLU A 50 -1.53 15.72 14.33
C GLU A 50 -0.86 14.60 13.54
N THR A 51 0.48 14.59 13.53
CA THR A 51 1.29 13.55 12.86
C THR A 51 1.92 12.64 13.91
N TYR A 52 1.85 11.34 13.68
CA TYR A 52 2.46 10.31 14.51
C TYR A 52 3.35 9.44 13.63
N ASP A 53 4.53 9.10 14.15
CA ASP A 53 5.45 8.15 13.52
C ASP A 53 5.09 6.71 13.94
N ALA A 54 5.36 5.76 13.05
CA ALA A 54 5.33 4.34 13.39
C ALA A 54 6.38 4.01 14.48
N ILE A 55 6.13 2.95 15.25
CA ILE A 55 7.08 2.49 16.29
C ILE A 55 8.35 1.91 15.66
N GLU A 56 8.22 1.26 14.50
CA GLU A 56 9.37 0.87 13.70
C GLU A 56 9.84 1.99 12.76
N ASN A 57 11.15 2.04 12.51
CA ASN A 57 11.73 3.06 11.63
C ASN A 57 11.35 2.87 10.16
N THR A 58 11.18 1.62 9.70
CA THR A 58 10.86 1.29 8.31
C THR A 58 10.05 0.00 8.16
N THR A 59 9.48 -0.29 6.98
CA THR A 59 8.70 -1.51 6.70
C THR A 59 9.53 -2.80 6.49
N ASN A 60 10.59 -3.04 7.27
CA ASN A 60 11.54 -4.13 7.01
C ASN A 60 11.88 -4.99 8.25
N TYR A 61 11.00 -5.92 8.64
CA TYR A 61 11.31 -6.86 9.73
C TYR A 61 10.83 -8.29 9.47
N GLU A 62 11.58 -9.26 9.99
CA GLU A 62 11.20 -10.67 9.99
C GLU A 62 9.84 -10.88 10.67
N GLY A 63 8.89 -11.48 9.93
CA GLY A 63 7.50 -11.66 10.36
C GLY A 63 6.57 -10.46 10.12
N MET A 64 7.08 -9.36 9.57
CA MET A 64 6.35 -8.12 9.22
C MET A 64 6.93 -7.52 7.92
N VAL A 65 7.10 -8.34 6.90
CA VAL A 65 7.70 -7.91 5.63
C VAL A 65 6.77 -6.92 4.96
N GLY A 66 7.25 -5.70 4.73
CA GLY A 66 6.41 -4.65 4.17
C GLY A 66 5.48 -4.00 5.18
N GLU A 67 5.57 -4.30 6.48
CA GLU A 67 4.67 -3.74 7.49
C GLU A 67 5.38 -2.82 8.49
N ALA A 68 4.64 -1.83 9.00
CA ALA A 68 5.00 -1.00 10.14
C ALA A 68 3.81 -0.87 11.10
N ARG A 69 4.07 -0.62 12.39
CA ARG A 69 3.05 -0.58 13.43
C ARG A 69 2.97 0.77 14.13
N PHE A 70 1.82 1.01 14.74
CA PHE A 70 1.55 2.16 15.59
C PHE A 70 1.06 1.71 16.96
N GLU A 71 1.49 2.39 18.01
CA GLU A 71 0.96 2.26 19.38
C GLU A 71 0.17 3.51 19.83
N ASN A 72 0.21 4.59 19.05
CA ASN A 72 -0.50 5.81 19.39
C ASN A 72 -2.01 5.56 19.47
N ILE A 73 -2.62 5.95 20.58
CA ILE A 73 -4.02 5.65 20.89
C ILE A 73 -5.02 6.17 19.85
N ASN A 74 -4.72 7.29 19.19
CA ASN A 74 -5.59 7.86 18.16
C ASN A 74 -5.57 7.00 16.89
N VAL A 75 -4.40 6.49 16.51
CA VAL A 75 -4.24 5.57 15.38
C VAL A 75 -4.87 4.22 15.71
N VAL A 76 -4.62 3.68 16.91
CA VAL A 76 -5.04 2.33 17.29
C VAL A 76 -6.56 2.21 17.47
N ASN A 77 -7.20 3.21 18.09
CA ASN A 77 -8.63 3.15 18.39
C ASN A 77 -9.51 3.67 17.25
N ALA A 78 -8.99 4.58 16.42
CA ALA A 78 -9.74 5.21 15.35
C ALA A 78 -8.89 5.38 14.08
N PRO A 79 -8.31 4.30 13.52
CA PRO A 79 -7.44 4.41 12.34
C PRO A 79 -8.19 4.98 11.12
N GLY A 80 -9.51 4.80 11.04
CA GLY A 80 -10.34 5.39 9.99
C GLY A 80 -10.38 6.93 10.00
N ASP A 81 -10.05 7.57 11.12
CA ASP A 81 -9.93 9.04 11.21
C ASP A 81 -8.55 9.54 10.73
N CYS A 82 -7.63 8.63 10.44
CA CYS A 82 -6.26 8.92 10.02
C CYS A 82 -6.09 8.76 8.51
N ALA A 83 -5.27 9.63 7.92
CA ALA A 83 -4.61 9.34 6.65
C ALA A 83 -3.20 8.81 6.94
N PHE A 84 -2.65 7.98 6.06
CA PHE A 84 -1.27 7.48 6.22
C PHE A 84 -0.40 7.88 5.04
N VAL A 85 0.85 8.20 5.34
CA VAL A 85 1.88 8.54 4.37
C VAL A 85 3.01 7.56 4.54
N LEU A 86 3.35 6.87 3.46
CA LEU A 86 4.48 5.95 3.38
C LEU A 86 5.52 6.61 2.48
N THR A 87 6.62 7.07 3.07
CA THR A 87 7.68 7.78 2.37
C THR A 87 8.81 6.83 2.05
N HIS A 88 9.21 6.77 0.78
CA HIS A 88 10.34 5.96 0.38
C HIS A 88 11.66 6.49 0.97
N THR A 89 12.65 5.61 1.05
CA THR A 89 14.03 5.90 1.39
C THR A 89 14.96 5.33 0.32
N ASP A 90 16.25 5.62 0.40
CA ASP A 90 17.24 5.01 -0.50
C ASP A 90 17.33 3.48 -0.35
N GLU A 91 16.79 2.94 0.75
CA GLU A 91 16.73 1.51 1.03
C GLU A 91 15.40 0.86 0.61
N SER A 92 14.42 1.65 0.16
CA SER A 92 13.10 1.15 -0.20
C SER A 92 13.14 0.23 -1.43
N LYS A 93 12.60 -0.98 -1.29
CA LYS A 93 12.64 -2.02 -2.32
C LYS A 93 11.41 -2.89 -2.29
N ASP A 94 11.00 -3.38 -3.45
CA ASP A 94 10.13 -4.53 -3.59
C ASP A 94 10.88 -5.77 -3.05
N ALA A 95 10.34 -6.40 -2.01
CA ALA A 95 10.95 -7.57 -1.36
C ALA A 95 10.95 -8.81 -2.26
N SER A 96 10.02 -8.91 -3.20
CA SER A 96 9.86 -10.06 -4.08
C SER A 96 10.94 -10.10 -5.16
N ASN A 97 11.40 -8.96 -5.67
CA ASN A 97 12.30 -8.89 -6.82
C ASN A 97 13.48 -7.90 -6.65
N GLY A 98 13.54 -7.16 -5.56
CA GLY A 98 14.61 -6.22 -5.26
C GLY A 98 14.61 -4.92 -6.08
N LYS A 99 13.56 -4.65 -6.87
CA LYS A 99 13.37 -3.37 -7.58
C LYS A 99 13.35 -2.24 -6.56
N SER A 100 14.13 -1.18 -6.82
CA SER A 100 14.10 0.02 -5.98
C SER A 100 12.74 0.71 -6.07
N ILE A 101 12.16 1.02 -4.92
CA ILE A 101 10.94 1.81 -4.81
C ILE A 101 11.32 3.25 -4.50
N THR A 102 10.87 4.14 -5.36
CA THR A 102 11.20 5.57 -5.32
C THR A 102 9.95 6.44 -5.36
N SER A 103 8.82 5.84 -5.00
CA SER A 103 7.49 6.43 -5.00
C SER A 103 6.98 6.43 -3.57
N ASP A 104 6.33 7.52 -3.17
CA ASP A 104 5.61 7.57 -1.90
C ASP A 104 4.21 7.01 -2.08
N TYR A 105 3.70 6.35 -1.04
CA TYR A 105 2.32 5.85 -1.02
C TYR A 105 1.47 6.58 0.01
N LYS A 106 0.17 6.65 -0.29
CA LYS A 106 -0.84 7.29 0.56
C LYS A 106 -1.97 6.33 0.84
N ILE A 107 -2.53 6.44 2.04
CA ILE A 107 -3.79 5.79 2.43
C ILE A 107 -4.74 6.91 2.84
N PRO A 108 -5.90 7.06 2.18
CA PRO A 108 -6.84 8.12 2.49
C PRO A 108 -7.55 7.87 3.81
N ARG A 109 -7.93 8.96 4.49
CA ARG A 109 -8.84 8.92 5.64
C ARG A 109 -10.15 8.26 5.25
N GLY A 110 -10.69 7.41 6.13
CA GLY A 110 -11.94 6.67 5.95
C GLY A 110 -11.77 5.25 5.42
N LEU A 111 -10.60 4.89 4.87
CA LEU A 111 -10.36 3.54 4.36
C LEU A 111 -10.02 2.55 5.49
N ALA A 112 -9.15 2.96 6.43
CA ALA A 112 -8.66 2.13 7.51
C ALA A 112 -9.76 1.77 8.53
N GLN A 113 -9.67 0.59 9.15
CA GLN A 113 -10.62 0.11 10.15
C GLN A 113 -9.89 -0.42 11.38
N ALA A 114 -10.48 -0.23 12.56
CA ALA A 114 -9.94 -0.78 13.80
C ALA A 114 -9.81 -2.31 13.70
N ASP A 115 -8.77 -2.86 14.32
CA ASP A 115 -8.52 -4.31 14.39
C ASP A 115 -8.32 -5.00 13.03
N SER A 116 -7.94 -4.24 11.99
CA SER A 116 -7.57 -4.71 10.66
C SER A 116 -6.29 -4.03 10.19
N LEU A 117 -5.52 -4.66 9.30
CA LEU A 117 -4.46 -3.96 8.58
C LEU A 117 -5.04 -3.04 7.50
N VAL A 118 -4.24 -2.09 7.03
CA VAL A 118 -4.53 -1.28 5.84
C VAL A 118 -3.28 -1.18 4.98
N THR A 119 -3.44 -1.16 3.65
CA THR A 119 -2.34 -1.21 2.70
C THR A 119 -2.12 0.16 2.04
N GLY A 120 -0.89 0.65 2.08
CA GLY A 120 -0.39 1.76 1.27
C GLY A 120 0.23 1.22 -0.01
N SER A 121 -0.42 1.47 -1.14
CA SER A 121 -0.01 0.98 -2.45
C SER A 121 -0.14 2.04 -3.54
N PRO A 122 0.36 1.78 -4.76
CA PRO A 122 0.02 2.58 -5.93
C PRO A 122 -1.51 2.76 -6.11
N PHE A 123 -2.32 1.76 -5.74
CA PHE A 123 -3.78 1.85 -5.82
C PHE A 123 -4.37 2.81 -4.80
N THR A 124 -4.05 2.68 -3.51
CA THR A 124 -4.57 3.63 -2.49
C THR A 124 -4.03 5.04 -2.72
N THR A 125 -2.84 5.17 -3.28
CA THR A 125 -2.26 6.46 -3.66
C THR A 125 -3.05 7.11 -4.79
N LEU A 126 -3.39 6.34 -5.82
CA LEU A 126 -4.21 6.83 -6.92
C LEU A 126 -5.63 7.20 -6.45
N VAL A 127 -6.24 6.39 -5.58
CA VAL A 127 -7.52 6.71 -4.93
C VAL A 127 -7.40 7.98 -4.10
N SER A 128 -6.35 8.11 -3.29
CA SER A 128 -6.11 9.32 -2.49
C SER A 128 -5.90 10.56 -3.34
N ASN A 129 -5.28 10.45 -4.51
CA ASN A 129 -5.08 11.55 -5.44
C ASN A 129 -6.39 11.94 -6.17
N SER A 130 -7.37 11.02 -6.26
CA SER A 130 -8.71 11.27 -6.81
C SER A 130 -9.64 12.02 -5.85
N LEU A 131 -9.29 12.10 -4.56
CA LEU A 131 -10.07 12.83 -3.57
C LEU A 131 -9.86 14.34 -3.71
N LYS A 132 -10.94 15.10 -3.60
CA LYS A 132 -10.86 16.56 -3.45
C LYS A 132 -10.31 16.91 -2.07
N GLU A 133 -9.82 18.14 -1.92
CA GLU A 133 -9.32 18.63 -0.64
C GLU A 133 -10.38 18.48 0.47
N GLY A 134 -10.01 17.77 1.54
CA GLY A 134 -10.88 17.50 2.68
C GLY A 134 -11.90 16.36 2.49
N GLU A 135 -12.03 15.82 1.29
CA GLU A 135 -12.91 14.69 1.00
C GLU A 135 -12.42 13.41 1.71
N ILE A 136 -13.36 12.59 2.17
CA ILE A 136 -13.10 11.32 2.84
C ILE A 136 -13.28 10.21 1.82
N TYR A 137 -12.50 9.15 1.95
CA TYR A 137 -12.65 7.94 1.16
C TYR A 137 -14.11 7.45 1.09
N SER A 138 -14.51 7.03 -0.10
CA SER A 138 -15.69 6.20 -0.34
C SER A 138 -15.36 5.10 -1.35
N SER A 139 -16.06 3.97 -1.25
CA SER A 139 -15.87 2.84 -2.16
C SER A 139 -16.17 3.22 -3.62
N ASP A 140 -17.17 4.08 -3.88
CA ASP A 140 -17.51 4.56 -5.24
C ASP A 140 -16.32 5.20 -5.98
N ILE A 141 -15.49 5.98 -5.27
CA ILE A 141 -14.30 6.61 -5.86
C ILE A 141 -13.26 5.54 -6.20
N ALA A 142 -13.06 4.56 -5.32
CA ALA A 142 -12.15 3.46 -5.56
C ALA A 142 -12.61 2.54 -6.70
N GLU A 143 -13.89 2.20 -6.76
CA GLU A 143 -14.48 1.43 -7.86
C GLU A 143 -14.26 2.14 -9.19
N LYS A 144 -14.46 3.46 -9.25
CA LYS A 144 -14.20 4.24 -10.47
C LYS A 144 -12.72 4.22 -10.88
N VAL A 145 -11.81 4.31 -9.91
CA VAL A 145 -10.36 4.19 -10.19
C VAL A 145 -10.03 2.81 -10.77
N PHE A 146 -10.55 1.74 -10.18
CA PHE A 146 -10.31 0.37 -10.67
C PHE A 146 -10.94 0.11 -12.04
N GLU A 147 -12.13 0.66 -12.29
CA GLU A 147 -12.77 0.63 -13.62
C GLU A 147 -11.87 1.30 -14.67
N ASN A 148 -11.34 2.48 -14.38
CA ASN A 148 -10.44 3.21 -15.27
C ASN A 148 -9.09 2.48 -15.47
N LEU A 149 -8.61 1.76 -14.45
CA LEU A 149 -7.47 0.83 -14.57
C LEU A 149 -7.80 -0.44 -15.36
N GLY A 150 -9.07 -0.66 -15.70
CA GLY A 150 -9.55 -1.84 -16.40
C GLY A 150 -9.54 -3.11 -15.54
N ILE A 151 -9.57 -2.99 -14.22
CA ILE A 151 -9.57 -4.11 -13.29
C ILE A 151 -11.01 -4.43 -12.90
N ASP A 152 -11.48 -5.63 -13.26
CA ASP A 152 -12.75 -6.15 -12.78
C ASP A 152 -12.58 -6.74 -11.38
N ILE A 153 -12.90 -5.93 -10.37
CA ILE A 153 -12.84 -6.32 -8.95
C ILE A 153 -13.75 -7.52 -8.67
N ASN A 154 -14.90 -7.62 -9.32
CA ASN A 154 -15.85 -8.71 -9.04
C ASN A 154 -15.27 -10.08 -9.39
N ALA A 155 -14.37 -10.13 -10.36
CA ALA A 155 -13.65 -11.35 -10.73
C ALA A 155 -12.70 -11.87 -9.64
N SER A 156 -12.46 -11.09 -8.57
CA SER A 156 -11.71 -11.53 -7.38
C SER A 156 -12.57 -12.20 -6.30
N GLY A 157 -13.90 -12.01 -6.34
CA GLY A 157 -14.79 -12.39 -5.23
C GLY A 157 -14.62 -11.51 -3.97
N LYS A 158 -13.94 -10.37 -4.09
CA LYS A 158 -13.70 -9.37 -3.03
C LYS A 158 -14.29 -8.02 -3.42
N THR A 159 -14.55 -7.19 -2.41
CA THR A 159 -14.87 -5.78 -2.58
C THR A 159 -13.60 -4.95 -2.82
N VAL A 160 -13.75 -3.73 -3.36
CA VAL A 160 -12.61 -2.81 -3.52
C VAL A 160 -11.97 -2.46 -2.19
N ASP A 161 -12.79 -2.32 -1.13
CA ASP A 161 -12.33 -2.06 0.24
C ASP A 161 -11.44 -3.19 0.76
N GLU A 162 -11.80 -4.45 0.53
CA GLU A 162 -10.99 -5.61 0.92
C GLU A 162 -9.65 -5.62 0.18
N ILE A 163 -9.65 -5.33 -1.12
CA ILE A 163 -8.42 -5.24 -1.92
C ILE A 163 -7.50 -4.12 -1.39
N LEU A 164 -8.05 -2.93 -1.15
CA LEU A 164 -7.28 -1.77 -0.71
C LEU A 164 -6.80 -1.87 0.74
N ARG A 165 -7.50 -2.64 1.59
CA ARG A 165 -7.05 -2.89 2.98
C ARG A 165 -5.96 -3.93 3.05
N ASP A 166 -6.06 -5.01 2.27
CA ASP A 166 -5.15 -6.15 2.35
C ASP A 166 -4.80 -6.67 0.95
N THR A 167 -3.96 -5.90 0.25
CA THR A 167 -3.70 -6.15 -1.17
C THR A 167 -2.89 -7.42 -1.38
N GLU A 168 -1.91 -7.68 -0.52
CA GLU A 168 -1.07 -8.87 -0.59
C GLU A 168 -1.89 -10.15 -0.43
N SER A 169 -2.67 -10.28 0.64
CA SER A 169 -3.46 -11.49 0.90
C SER A 169 -4.48 -11.76 -0.22
N VAL A 170 -5.04 -10.70 -0.82
CA VAL A 170 -5.93 -10.86 -1.98
C VAL A 170 -5.16 -11.38 -3.20
N VAL A 171 -3.99 -10.83 -3.50
CA VAL A 171 -3.16 -11.29 -4.63
C VAL A 171 -2.72 -12.74 -4.42
N GLU A 172 -2.26 -13.11 -3.23
CA GLU A 172 -1.90 -14.49 -2.88
C GLU A 172 -3.08 -15.45 -3.03
N GLY A 173 -4.25 -15.06 -2.53
CA GLY A 173 -5.49 -15.85 -2.67
C GLY A 173 -5.89 -16.06 -4.14
N LEU A 174 -5.66 -15.08 -5.00
CA LEU A 174 -5.92 -15.17 -6.45
C LEU A 174 -4.89 -16.04 -7.18
N GLN A 175 -3.66 -16.13 -6.68
CA GLN A 175 -2.63 -17.03 -7.21
C GLN A 175 -2.78 -18.48 -6.74
N GLY A 176 -3.50 -18.69 -5.63
CA GLY A 176 -3.75 -20.01 -5.06
C GLY A 176 -4.60 -20.93 -5.94
N GLU A 177 -4.72 -22.18 -5.49
CA GLU A 177 -5.51 -23.21 -6.19
C GLU A 177 -6.99 -22.80 -6.29
N GLY A 178 -7.53 -22.81 -7.51
CA GLY A 178 -8.90 -22.36 -7.79
C GLY A 178 -9.09 -20.84 -7.83
N GLY A 179 -8.00 -20.07 -7.67
CA GLY A 179 -7.98 -18.61 -7.80
C GLY A 179 -7.97 -18.14 -9.26
N ASN A 180 -7.96 -16.81 -9.42
CA ASN A 180 -7.89 -16.14 -10.72
C ASN A 180 -6.49 -15.57 -10.96
N SER A 181 -5.57 -16.43 -11.40
CA SER A 181 -4.16 -16.07 -11.59
C SER A 181 -3.94 -14.94 -12.59
N ALA A 182 -4.79 -14.85 -13.63
CA ALA A 182 -4.74 -13.76 -14.59
C ALA A 182 -5.05 -12.40 -13.94
N LEU A 183 -6.02 -12.37 -13.02
CA LEU A 183 -6.31 -11.16 -12.25
C LEU A 183 -5.18 -10.82 -11.26
N ALA A 184 -4.56 -11.82 -10.62
CA ALA A 184 -3.39 -11.60 -9.78
C ALA A 184 -2.22 -10.97 -10.56
N THR A 185 -1.88 -11.54 -11.72
CA THR A 185 -0.88 -10.98 -12.64
C THR A 185 -1.23 -9.56 -13.04
N LYS A 186 -2.52 -9.28 -13.32
CA LYS A 186 -2.98 -7.93 -13.64
C LYS A 186 -2.80 -6.96 -12.48
N LEU A 187 -3.20 -7.32 -11.26
CA LEU A 187 -3.04 -6.47 -10.08
C LEU A 187 -1.57 -6.13 -9.82
N VAL A 188 -0.68 -7.13 -9.87
CA VAL A 188 0.75 -6.92 -9.64
C VAL A 188 1.38 -6.05 -10.73
N ALA A 189 1.09 -6.34 -12.00
CA ALA A 189 1.61 -5.54 -13.12
C ALA A 189 1.07 -4.10 -13.09
N THR A 190 -0.22 -3.91 -12.82
CA THR A 190 -0.81 -2.57 -12.71
C THR A 190 -0.24 -1.79 -11.55
N ALA A 191 -0.01 -2.40 -10.37
CA ALA A 191 0.60 -1.72 -9.24
C ALA A 191 1.97 -1.13 -9.63
N ASN A 192 2.85 -1.95 -10.21
CA ASN A 192 4.17 -1.53 -10.69
C ASN A 192 4.10 -0.39 -11.72
N VAL A 193 3.19 -0.50 -12.70
CA VAL A 193 3.02 0.51 -13.74
C VAL A 193 2.48 1.83 -13.17
N VAL A 194 1.47 1.78 -12.29
CA VAL A 194 0.92 2.97 -11.62
C VAL A 194 1.99 3.65 -10.77
N SER A 195 2.82 2.86 -10.07
CA SER A 195 3.96 3.35 -9.28
C SER A 195 4.94 4.16 -10.13
N ASP A 196 5.34 3.61 -11.28
CA ASP A 196 6.24 4.28 -12.23
C ASP A 196 5.60 5.56 -12.82
N ILE A 197 4.30 5.52 -13.15
CA ILE A 197 3.58 6.68 -13.72
C ILE A 197 3.41 7.80 -12.69
N ILE A 198 2.97 7.50 -11.46
CA ILE A 198 2.77 8.53 -10.41
C ILE A 198 4.08 9.24 -10.12
N LYS A 199 5.19 8.51 -10.06
CA LYS A 199 6.52 9.09 -9.88
C LYS A 199 6.90 10.04 -11.02
N ALA A 200 6.70 9.61 -12.26
CA ALA A 200 7.05 10.40 -13.43
C ALA A 200 6.11 11.60 -13.64
N ASN A 201 4.86 11.51 -13.16
CA ASN A 201 3.77 12.44 -13.41
C ASN A 201 3.07 12.87 -12.11
N PRO A 202 3.77 13.52 -11.17
CA PRO A 202 3.24 13.78 -9.83
C PRO A 202 2.05 14.76 -9.79
N THR A 203 1.81 15.48 -10.89
CA THR A 203 0.73 16.47 -11.02
C THR A 203 -0.34 16.07 -12.04
N ALA A 204 -0.22 14.89 -12.66
CA ALA A 204 -1.18 14.44 -13.66
C ALA A 204 -2.54 14.13 -13.03
N ALA A 205 -3.59 14.27 -13.84
CA ALA A 205 -4.94 13.93 -13.40
C ALA A 205 -5.03 12.42 -13.05
N PRO A 206 -5.62 12.01 -11.92
CA PRO A 206 -5.73 10.60 -11.53
C PRO A 206 -6.40 9.72 -12.59
N GLU A 207 -7.40 10.25 -13.28
CA GLU A 207 -8.06 9.57 -14.39
C GLU A 207 -7.12 9.32 -15.57
N ALA A 208 -6.27 10.30 -15.91
CA ALA A 208 -5.28 10.14 -16.96
C ALA A 208 -4.20 9.11 -16.59
N VAL A 209 -3.76 9.12 -15.32
CA VAL A 209 -2.86 8.11 -14.76
C VAL A 209 -3.47 6.72 -14.88
N ALA A 210 -4.74 6.54 -14.50
CA ALA A 210 -5.41 5.24 -14.56
C ALA A 210 -5.50 4.68 -15.99
N VAL A 211 -5.91 5.51 -16.96
CA VAL A 211 -6.05 5.10 -18.37
C VAL A 211 -4.69 4.80 -19.01
N ALA A 212 -3.68 5.64 -18.74
CA ALA A 212 -2.32 5.40 -19.18
C ALA A 212 -1.78 4.08 -18.59
N ALA A 213 -1.99 3.86 -17.29
CA ALA A 213 -1.58 2.65 -16.60
C ALA A 213 -2.25 1.40 -17.15
N LYS A 214 -3.56 1.45 -17.43
CA LYS A 214 -4.30 0.37 -18.09
C LYS A 214 -3.63 -0.02 -19.41
N SER A 215 -3.43 0.95 -20.29
CA SER A 215 -2.88 0.74 -21.64
C SER A 215 -1.46 0.18 -21.59
N ILE A 216 -0.62 0.73 -20.72
CA ILE A 216 0.74 0.25 -20.52
C ILE A 216 0.76 -1.16 -19.92
N THR A 217 -0.09 -1.44 -18.92
CA THR A 217 -0.15 -2.75 -18.27
C THR A 217 -0.56 -3.84 -19.25
N GLU A 218 -1.51 -3.57 -20.15
CA GLU A 218 -1.93 -4.51 -21.19
C GLU A 218 -0.74 -4.96 -22.06
N GLU A 219 0.13 -4.03 -22.46
CA GLU A 219 1.34 -4.34 -23.22
C GLU A 219 2.41 -5.05 -22.37
N VAL A 220 2.55 -4.69 -21.08
CA VAL A 220 3.46 -5.38 -20.16
C VAL A 220 3.08 -6.85 -20.00
N ILE A 221 1.79 -7.15 -19.80
CA ILE A 221 1.27 -8.51 -19.66
C ILE A 221 1.34 -9.26 -20.99
N ALA A 222 1.05 -8.60 -22.12
CA ALA A 222 1.18 -9.22 -23.44
C ALA A 222 2.62 -9.69 -23.71
N LYS A 223 3.61 -8.89 -23.31
CA LYS A 223 5.03 -9.24 -23.43
C LYS A 223 5.49 -10.23 -22.35
N ASN A 224 4.90 -10.20 -21.16
CA ASN A 224 5.25 -11.04 -20.01
C ASN A 224 4.00 -11.70 -19.38
N PRO A 225 3.43 -12.75 -20.01
CA PRO A 225 2.12 -13.29 -19.60
C PRO A 225 2.07 -13.90 -18.19
N HIS A 226 3.24 -14.21 -17.61
CA HIS A 226 3.38 -14.83 -16.29
C HIS A 226 3.87 -13.86 -15.22
N TYR A 227 3.85 -12.55 -15.48
CA TYR A 227 4.32 -11.53 -14.55
C TYR A 227 3.73 -11.72 -13.14
N PRO A 228 4.55 -11.60 -12.07
CA PRO A 228 5.95 -11.20 -12.04
C PRO A 228 6.96 -12.34 -12.27
N LYS A 229 6.54 -13.56 -12.63
CA LYS A 229 7.45 -14.67 -12.95
C LYS A 229 7.97 -14.56 -14.37
N ALA A 230 9.19 -15.04 -14.61
CA ALA A 230 9.80 -15.09 -15.94
C ALA A 230 9.08 -16.07 -16.90
N GLY A 231 8.33 -17.02 -16.36
CA GLY A 231 7.59 -18.04 -17.11
C GLY A 231 6.69 -18.88 -16.19
N ALA A 232 5.83 -19.72 -16.78
CA ALA A 232 4.83 -20.51 -16.06
C ALA A 232 5.44 -21.39 -14.94
N ASP A 233 6.55 -22.07 -15.26
CA ASP A 233 7.24 -23.00 -14.36
C ASP A 233 8.54 -22.41 -13.79
N SER A 234 8.72 -21.10 -13.89
CA SER A 234 9.92 -20.40 -13.44
C SER A 234 9.77 -19.93 -11.99
N GLU A 235 10.79 -20.21 -11.18
CA GLU A 235 10.95 -19.58 -9.86
C GLU A 235 11.67 -18.22 -9.98
N ASP A 236 12.30 -17.93 -11.13
CA ASP A 236 12.88 -16.61 -11.38
C ASP A 236 11.77 -15.57 -11.52
N VAL A 237 11.92 -14.49 -10.77
CA VAL A 237 11.09 -13.30 -10.82
C VAL A 237 11.70 -12.26 -11.74
N ILE A 238 10.85 -11.43 -12.32
CA ILE A 238 11.22 -10.34 -13.21
C ILE A 238 10.47 -9.08 -12.81
N TYR A 239 11.00 -7.95 -13.25
CA TYR A 239 10.31 -6.67 -13.16
C TYR A 239 10.52 -5.87 -14.44
N VAL A 240 9.58 -4.98 -14.74
CA VAL A 240 9.67 -4.06 -15.87
C VAL A 240 9.86 -2.65 -15.33
N GLU A 241 10.75 -1.90 -15.98
CA GLU A 241 10.96 -0.47 -15.72
C GLU A 241 10.64 0.28 -16.98
N ILE A 242 9.66 1.17 -16.90
CA ILE A 242 9.24 2.01 -18.01
C ILE A 242 9.87 3.38 -17.79
N SER A 243 10.43 3.97 -18.85
CA SER A 243 11.14 5.23 -18.70
C SER A 243 10.17 6.35 -18.26
N ALA A 244 10.70 7.32 -17.51
CA ALA A 244 9.92 8.49 -17.11
C ALA A 244 9.45 9.32 -18.31
N GLU A 245 10.17 9.27 -19.43
CA GLU A 245 9.79 9.95 -20.68
C GLU A 245 8.63 9.23 -21.36
N ASP A 246 8.71 7.90 -21.47
CA ASP A 246 7.67 7.05 -22.05
C ASP A 246 6.35 7.17 -21.28
N THR A 247 6.41 7.07 -19.94
CA THR A 247 5.22 7.23 -19.09
C THR A 247 4.60 8.62 -19.24
N LYS A 248 5.42 9.70 -19.27
CA LYS A 248 4.95 11.07 -19.53
C LYS A 248 4.26 11.19 -20.88
N ASN A 249 4.85 10.65 -21.94
CA ASN A 249 4.28 10.75 -23.28
C ASN A 249 2.89 10.10 -23.37
N VAL A 250 2.72 8.94 -22.73
CA VAL A 250 1.41 8.26 -22.68
C VAL A 250 0.40 9.08 -21.88
N VAL A 251 0.79 9.58 -20.70
CA VAL A 251 -0.09 10.41 -19.85
C VAL A 251 -0.50 11.70 -20.57
N ASP A 252 0.45 12.43 -21.16
CA ASP A 252 0.20 13.66 -21.93
C ASP A 252 -0.78 13.42 -23.09
N GLN A 253 -0.70 12.27 -23.75
CA GLN A 253 -1.65 11.90 -24.81
C GLN A 253 -3.05 11.68 -24.26
N VAL A 254 -3.16 10.94 -23.16
CA VAL A 254 -4.44 10.71 -22.47
C VAL A 254 -5.06 12.02 -22.00
N GLU A 255 -4.29 12.90 -21.36
CA GLU A 255 -4.77 14.19 -20.89
C GLU A 255 -5.31 15.06 -22.03
N LYS A 256 -4.59 15.11 -23.16
CA LYS A 256 -5.07 15.82 -24.37
C LYS A 256 -6.39 15.26 -24.88
N ASP A 257 -6.54 13.93 -24.86
CA ASP A 257 -7.75 13.25 -25.31
C ASP A 257 -8.95 13.49 -24.37
N ILE A 258 -8.72 13.49 -23.05
CA ILE A 258 -9.73 13.86 -22.04
C ILE A 258 -10.16 15.33 -22.23
N VAL A 259 -9.20 16.25 -22.38
CA VAL A 259 -9.48 17.68 -22.61
C VAL A 259 -10.24 17.91 -23.92
N ALA A 260 -9.99 17.08 -24.94
CA ALA A 260 -10.74 17.09 -26.20
C ALA A 260 -12.16 16.50 -26.07
N GLY A 261 -12.54 15.99 -24.89
CA GLY A 261 -13.86 15.45 -24.59
C GLY A 261 -14.07 14.02 -25.09
N LYS A 262 -13.00 13.25 -25.35
CA LYS A 262 -13.14 11.83 -25.70
C LYS A 262 -13.62 11.03 -24.48
N PRO A 263 -14.58 10.10 -24.65
CA PRO A 263 -14.96 9.17 -23.59
C PRO A 263 -13.76 8.34 -23.14
N VAL A 264 -13.59 8.20 -21.82
CA VAL A 264 -12.43 7.57 -21.17
C VAL A 264 -12.21 6.13 -21.63
N ASP A 265 -13.29 5.38 -21.81
CA ASP A 265 -13.32 4.00 -22.29
C ASP A 265 -12.92 3.85 -23.78
N GLU A 266 -12.97 4.94 -24.54
CA GLU A 266 -12.55 4.99 -25.95
C GLU A 266 -11.11 5.48 -26.14
N ILE A 267 -10.45 6.01 -25.10
CA ILE A 267 -9.08 6.50 -25.16
C ILE A 267 -8.11 5.32 -25.31
N LYS A 268 -7.31 5.36 -26.38
CA LYS A 268 -6.27 4.37 -26.69
C LYS A 268 -4.97 5.11 -27.01
N PRO A 269 -4.17 5.45 -25.98
CA PRO A 269 -2.91 6.14 -26.22
C PRO A 269 -1.94 5.19 -26.93
N THR A 270 -0.96 5.77 -27.61
CA THR A 270 0.13 5.01 -28.23
C THR A 270 1.10 4.61 -27.13
N VAL A 271 1.16 3.31 -26.82
CA VAL A 271 2.12 2.78 -25.84
C VAL A 271 3.47 2.57 -26.53
N PRO A 272 4.59 3.03 -25.94
CA PRO A 272 5.91 2.75 -26.48
C PRO A 272 6.24 1.26 -26.37
N THR A 273 7.25 0.82 -27.12
CA THR A 273 7.71 -0.58 -27.01
C THR A 273 8.14 -0.87 -25.58
N ILE A 274 7.47 -1.84 -24.94
CA ILE A 274 7.80 -2.24 -23.57
C ILE A 274 9.24 -2.75 -23.54
N PRO A 275 10.11 -2.25 -22.64
CA PRO A 275 11.48 -2.74 -22.46
C PRO A 275 11.51 -4.24 -22.14
N ASP A 276 12.66 -4.88 -22.32
CA ASP A 276 12.82 -6.26 -21.83
C ASP A 276 12.80 -6.27 -20.30
N ALA A 277 12.15 -7.29 -19.73
CA ALA A 277 12.08 -7.43 -18.30
C ALA A 277 13.47 -7.70 -17.72
N LYS A 278 13.72 -7.16 -16.54
CA LYS A 278 14.98 -7.35 -15.82
C LYS A 278 14.83 -8.52 -14.84
N PRO A 279 15.88 -9.32 -14.64
CA PRO A 279 15.86 -10.35 -13.61
C PRO A 279 15.76 -9.69 -12.23
N GLY A 280 14.80 -10.15 -11.43
CA GLY A 280 14.64 -9.77 -10.05
C GLY A 280 15.45 -10.67 -9.13
N LYS A 281 15.75 -10.16 -7.93
CA LYS A 281 16.33 -10.93 -6.84
C LYS A 281 15.57 -10.61 -5.54
N PRO A 282 14.83 -11.57 -4.98
CA PRO A 282 14.14 -11.38 -3.71
C PRO A 282 15.10 -10.91 -2.62
N VAL A 283 14.62 -9.98 -1.78
CA VAL A 283 15.34 -9.44 -0.64
C VAL A 283 14.81 -10.09 0.63
N LYS A 284 15.72 -10.57 1.47
CA LYS A 284 15.33 -11.09 2.79
C LYS A 284 15.10 -9.93 3.75
N PRO A 285 14.08 -10.00 4.61
CA PRO A 285 13.84 -8.96 5.60
C PRO A 285 14.96 -8.91 6.63
N ASP A 286 15.10 -7.76 7.31
CA ASP A 286 16.03 -7.65 8.43
C ASP A 286 15.52 -8.47 9.62
N PRO A 287 16.42 -9.09 10.42
CA PRO A 287 16.01 -9.73 11.66
C PRO A 287 15.36 -8.70 12.58
N LEU A 288 14.37 -9.12 13.37
CA LEU A 288 13.79 -8.27 14.40
C LEU A 288 14.90 -7.68 15.27
N PRO A 289 14.82 -6.39 15.67
CA PRO A 289 15.75 -5.83 16.63
C PRO A 289 15.65 -6.68 17.91
N GLY A 290 16.70 -7.45 18.18
CA GLY A 290 16.71 -8.36 19.31
C GLY A 290 16.51 -7.59 20.60
N GLY A 291 15.45 -7.90 21.35
CA GLY A 291 15.43 -7.65 22.79
C GLY A 291 16.67 -8.31 23.35
N GLY A 292 17.64 -7.52 23.78
CA GLY A 292 18.94 -8.02 24.23
C GLY A 292 18.71 -9.13 25.26
N THR A 293 19.02 -10.37 24.89
CA THR A 293 19.14 -11.43 25.88
C THR A 293 20.31 -11.03 26.76
N GLY A 294 20.00 -10.56 27.97
CA GLY A 294 20.98 -10.24 29.00
C GLY A 294 21.91 -11.44 29.14
N ALA A 295 23.15 -11.27 28.65
CA ALA A 295 24.23 -12.14 29.01
C ALA A 295 24.42 -12.00 30.52
N THR A 296 23.88 -12.97 31.26
CA THR A 296 24.30 -13.27 32.62
C THR A 296 25.79 -13.61 32.55
N GLY A 297 26.63 -12.62 32.81
CA GLY A 297 28.04 -12.81 33.05
C GLY A 297 28.20 -13.57 34.36
N GLY A 298 28.41 -14.88 34.25
CA GLY A 298 28.96 -15.68 35.33
C GLY A 298 30.45 -15.38 35.50
N ASN A 299 30.81 -14.86 36.67
CA ASN A 299 32.00 -15.23 37.44
C ASN A 299 31.82 -14.77 38.89
#